data_AF-A0A934YQ10-F1
#
_entry.id   AF-A0A934YQ10-F1
#
_cell.length_a   1.000
_cell.length_b   1.000
_cell.length_c   1.000
_cell.angle_alpha   90.00
_cell.angle_beta   90.00
_cell.angle_gamma   90.00
#
_symmetry.space_group_name_H-M   'P 1'
#
loop_
_entity.id
_entity.type
_entity.pdbx_description
1 polymer ?
#
loop_
_entity_poly.entity_id
_entity_poly.type
_entity_poly.pdbx_seq_one_letter_code
_entity_poly.pdbx_strand_id
1 'polypeptide(L)'
;MTSTRGASFAGPTLVRVPPSKLSAVILELAAPMLALYAPLPTLEEARGVLHLVIVLWNANVMAGPVWEKPEHREALGVALATSLPPPVSAMLEALDRAWHERYRDDPRVVGEWSFSTDEAGGPTLVCTALLPRGVTPSADGARAADARTTKKGAARRGKK
;
A
#
# COMPACT_ATOMS: atom_id res chain seq x y z
N MET A 1 28.59 31.85 -30.36
CA MET A 1 27.79 32.07 -29.14
C MET A 1 27.27 30.72 -28.66
N THR A 2 28.01 30.06 -27.78
CA THR A 2 27.62 28.78 -27.16
C THR A 2 26.85 29.07 -25.88
N SER A 3 25.52 28.97 -25.95
CA SER A 3 24.66 29.07 -24.77
C SER A 3 24.58 27.70 -24.08
N THR A 4 25.31 27.58 -22.97
CA THR A 4 25.26 26.41 -22.08
C THR A 4 23.90 26.38 -21.39
N ARG A 5 23.03 25.44 -21.78
CA ARG A 5 21.81 25.12 -21.01
C ARG A 5 22.25 24.62 -19.63
N GLY A 6 22.03 25.44 -18.61
CA GLY A 6 22.11 25.00 -17.23
C GLY A 6 21.10 23.88 -17.00
N ALA A 7 21.60 22.68 -16.70
CA ALA A 7 20.77 21.61 -16.16
C ALA A 7 20.29 22.08 -14.79
N SER A 8 18.99 22.40 -14.69
CA SER A 8 18.33 22.62 -13.41
C SER A 8 18.33 21.28 -12.67
N PHE A 9 19.23 21.13 -11.70
CA PHE A 9 19.14 20.07 -10.71
C PHE A 9 18.00 20.45 -9.77
N ALA A 10 16.76 20.13 -10.17
CA ALA A 10 15.64 20.11 -9.25
C ALA A 10 16.02 19.11 -8.15
N GLY A 11 16.18 19.60 -6.92
CA GLY A 11 16.44 18.77 -5.75
C GLY A 11 15.34 17.72 -5.57
N PRO A 12 15.55 16.71 -4.72
CA PRO A 12 14.58 15.65 -4.52
C PRO A 12 13.25 16.22 -4.02
N THR A 13 12.14 15.79 -4.62
CA THR A 13 10.79 16.17 -4.17
C THR A 13 10.52 15.49 -2.82
N LEU A 14 10.15 16.29 -1.82
CA LEU A 14 9.83 15.77 -0.48
C LEU A 14 8.35 15.49 -0.36
N VAL A 15 7.99 14.30 0.13
CA VAL A 15 6.60 13.90 0.36
C VAL A 15 6.39 13.44 1.80
N ARG A 16 5.21 13.73 2.36
CA ARG A 16 4.84 13.24 3.68
C ARG A 16 4.41 11.78 3.56
N VAL A 17 5.06 10.91 4.32
CA VAL A 17 4.70 9.49 4.39
C VAL A 17 3.95 9.22 5.69
N PRO A 18 2.78 8.56 5.66
CA PRO A 18 2.08 8.16 6.87
C PRO A 18 2.93 7.23 7.75
N PRO A 19 2.85 7.36 9.09
CA PRO A 19 3.68 6.58 10.02
C PRO A 19 3.24 5.12 10.15
N SER A 20 2.10 4.75 9.57
CA SER A 20 1.57 3.39 9.56
C SER A 20 2.35 2.51 8.57
N LYS A 21 2.60 1.25 8.96
CA LYS A 21 3.19 0.25 8.06
C LYS A 21 2.26 -0.01 6.89
N LEU A 22 2.78 0.01 5.66
CA LEU A 22 1.99 -0.22 4.45
C LEU A 22 1.27 -1.58 4.48
N SER A 23 1.95 -2.65 4.91
CA SER A 23 1.31 -3.97 5.02
C SER A 23 0.11 -4.00 5.98
N ALA A 24 0.15 -3.23 7.07
CA ALA A 24 -0.98 -3.12 7.99
C ALA A 24 -2.17 -2.41 7.34
N VAL A 25 -1.91 -1.35 6.57
CA VAL A 25 -2.94 -0.61 5.83
C VAL A 25 -3.58 -1.50 4.76
N ILE A 26 -2.77 -2.27 4.02
CA ILE A 26 -3.29 -3.21 3.01
C ILE A 26 -4.15 -4.29 3.66
N LEU A 27 -3.73 -4.86 4.79
CA LEU A 27 -4.54 -5.85 5.52
C LEU A 27 -5.85 -5.26 6.03
N GLU A 28 -5.83 -4.02 6.55
CA GLU A 28 -7.04 -3.32 6.97
C GLU A 28 -8.02 -3.11 5.81
N LEU A 29 -7.50 -2.67 4.65
CA LEU A 29 -8.32 -2.47 3.46
C LEU A 29 -8.86 -3.79 2.90
N ALA A 30 -8.10 -4.89 3.01
CA ALA A 30 -8.51 -6.21 2.56
C ALA A 30 -9.48 -6.92 3.51
N ALA A 31 -9.58 -6.49 4.77
CA ALA A 31 -10.37 -7.18 5.79
C ALA A 31 -11.84 -7.46 5.39
N PRO A 32 -12.58 -6.51 4.75
CA PRO A 32 -13.95 -6.79 4.33
C PRO A 32 -14.07 -7.91 3.29
N MET A 33 -13.10 -8.04 2.37
CA MET A 33 -13.08 -9.11 1.38
C MET A 33 -12.68 -10.46 2.00
N LEU A 34 -11.69 -10.46 2.89
CA LEU A 34 -11.26 -11.66 3.59
C LEU A 34 -12.38 -12.23 4.48
N ALA A 35 -13.21 -11.36 5.06
CA ALA A 35 -14.34 -11.76 5.90
C ALA A 35 -15.44 -12.52 5.14
N LEU A 36 -15.46 -12.49 3.80
CA LEU A 36 -16.41 -13.27 2.99
C LEU A 36 -16.10 -14.77 2.99
N TYR A 37 -14.85 -15.14 3.29
CA TYR A 37 -14.39 -16.53 3.30
C TYR A 37 -14.44 -17.09 4.73
N ALA A 38 -15.64 -17.47 5.18
CA ALA A 38 -15.84 -18.12 6.49
C ALA A 38 -15.68 -19.65 6.40
N PRO A 39 -15.09 -20.33 7.41
CA PRO A 39 -14.61 -19.80 8.69
C PRO A 39 -13.25 -19.08 8.63
N LEU A 40 -12.40 -19.37 7.63
CA LEU A 40 -11.17 -18.65 7.28
C LEU A 40 -10.85 -18.93 5.79
N PRO A 41 -10.34 -17.95 5.03
CA PRO A 41 -9.83 -18.21 3.69
C PRO A 41 -8.65 -19.17 3.73
N THR A 42 -8.53 -20.00 2.70
CA THR A 42 -7.27 -20.70 2.40
C THR A 42 -6.15 -19.71 2.09
N LEU A 43 -4.90 -20.16 2.18
CA LEU A 43 -3.75 -19.32 1.86
C LEU A 43 -3.82 -18.75 0.43
N GLU A 44 -4.32 -19.55 -0.52
CA GLU A 44 -4.45 -19.14 -1.92
C GLU A 44 -5.55 -18.11 -2.11
N GLU A 45 -6.72 -18.29 -1.50
CA GLU A 45 -7.81 -17.31 -1.53
C GLU A 45 -7.38 -15.98 -0.91
N ALA A 46 -6.71 -16.03 0.25
CA ALA A 46 -6.19 -14.84 0.90
C ALA A 46 -5.16 -14.12 0.01
N ARG A 47 -4.28 -14.86 -0.66
CA ARG A 47 -3.34 -14.29 -1.65
C ARG A 47 -4.07 -13.65 -2.83
N GLY A 48 -5.13 -14.27 -3.34
CA GLY A 48 -5.94 -13.71 -4.42
C GLY A 48 -6.60 -12.39 -4.02
N VAL A 49 -7.21 -12.34 -2.82
CA VAL A 49 -7.79 -11.11 -2.28
C VAL A 49 -6.74 -10.02 -2.10
N LEU A 50 -5.60 -10.36 -1.50
CA LEU A 50 -4.50 -9.40 -1.29
C LEU A 50 -3.94 -8.88 -2.61
N HIS A 51 -3.83 -9.72 -3.63
CA HIS A 51 -3.39 -9.30 -4.96
C HIS A 51 -4.35 -8.26 -5.54
N LEU A 52 -5.66 -8.50 -5.50
CA LEU A 52 -6.67 -7.54 -5.98
C LEU A 52 -6.61 -6.21 -5.24
N VAL A 53 -6.50 -6.25 -3.91
CA VAL A 53 -6.41 -5.03 -3.08
C VAL A 53 -5.12 -4.26 -3.34
N ILE A 54 -4.00 -4.96 -3.59
CA ILE A 54 -2.73 -4.33 -3.97
C ILE A 54 -2.82 -3.68 -5.35
N VAL A 55 -3.48 -4.32 -6.32
CA VAL A 55 -3.71 -3.73 -7.65
C VAL A 55 -4.56 -2.46 -7.53
N LEU A 56 -5.66 -2.50 -6.77
CA LEU A 56 -6.49 -1.34 -6.47
C LEU A 56 -5.67 -0.21 -5.83
N TRP A 57 -4.93 -0.53 -4.77
CA TRP A 57 -4.06 0.41 -4.06
C TRP A 57 -3.05 1.07 -5.01
N ASN A 58 -2.30 0.26 -5.76
CA ASN A 58 -1.26 0.76 -6.65
C ASN A 58 -1.84 1.61 -7.79
N ALA A 59 -2.96 1.21 -8.38
CA ALA A 59 -3.60 1.98 -9.44
C ALA A 59 -4.00 3.38 -8.95
N ASN A 60 -4.54 3.46 -7.74
CA ASN A 60 -4.95 4.72 -7.14
C ASN A 60 -3.79 5.62 -6.75
N VAL A 61 -2.75 5.05 -6.12
CA VAL A 61 -1.54 5.81 -5.77
C VAL A 61 -0.82 6.29 -7.03
N MET A 62 -0.72 5.45 -8.07
CA MET A 62 -0.06 5.80 -9.32
C MET A 62 -0.80 6.88 -10.11
N ALA A 63 -2.14 6.89 -10.04
CA ALA A 63 -2.94 7.97 -10.61
C ALA A 63 -2.88 9.28 -9.81
N GLY A 64 -2.33 9.23 -8.59
CA GLY A 64 -2.17 10.39 -7.71
C GLY A 64 -1.09 11.38 -8.21
N PRO A 65 -1.06 12.60 -7.64
CA PRO A 65 -0.23 13.71 -8.10
C PRO A 65 1.28 13.49 -7.93
N VAL A 66 1.70 12.49 -7.16
CA VAL A 66 3.13 12.19 -6.93
C VAL A 66 3.70 11.29 -8.04
N TRP A 67 2.85 10.46 -8.64
CA TRP A 67 3.24 9.51 -9.69
C TRP A 67 2.78 9.96 -11.08
N GLU A 68 1.65 10.67 -11.17
CA GLU A 68 1.08 11.27 -12.39
C GLU A 68 0.85 10.26 -13.53
N LYS A 69 0.39 9.05 -13.18
CA LYS A 69 0.09 7.97 -14.14
C LYS A 69 -1.39 7.57 -14.10
N PRO A 70 -2.30 8.40 -14.64
CA PRO A 70 -3.74 8.14 -14.60
C PRO A 70 -4.15 6.85 -15.33
N GLU A 71 -3.36 6.39 -16.31
CA GLU A 71 -3.63 5.20 -17.11
C GLU A 71 -3.77 3.92 -16.26
N HIS A 72 -3.16 3.86 -15.09
CA HIS A 72 -3.31 2.71 -14.18
C HIS A 72 -4.71 2.63 -13.57
N ARG A 73 -5.33 3.77 -13.23
CA ARG A 73 -6.70 3.82 -12.72
C ARG A 73 -7.71 3.54 -13.84
N GLU A 74 -7.44 4.01 -15.06
CA GLU A 74 -8.24 3.68 -16.24
C GLU A 74 -8.24 2.18 -16.53
N ALA A 75 -7.06 1.54 -16.54
CA ALA A 75 -6.92 0.10 -16.73
C ALA A 75 -7.67 -0.71 -15.66
N LEU A 76 -7.63 -0.26 -14.40
CA LEU A 76 -8.43 -0.86 -13.33
C LEU A 76 -9.94 -0.73 -13.62
N GLY A 77 -10.41 0.45 -14.03
CA GLY A 77 -11.80 0.67 -14.38
C GLY A 77 -12.29 -0.26 -15.50
N VAL A 78 -11.48 -0.45 -16.54
CA VAL A 78 -11.78 -1.41 -17.61
C VAL A 78 -11.88 -2.84 -17.09
N ALA A 79 -10.95 -3.26 -16.21
CA ALA A 79 -10.97 -4.59 -15.62
C ALA A 79 -12.21 -4.84 -14.75
N LEU A 80 -12.60 -3.85 -13.92
CA LEU A 80 -13.81 -3.91 -13.08
C LEU A 80 -15.08 -4.07 -13.92
N ALA A 81 -15.14 -3.44 -15.10
CA ALA A 81 -16.31 -3.46 -15.97
C ALA A 81 -16.41 -4.71 -16.85
N THR A 82 -15.29 -5.36 -17.18
CA THR A 82 -15.27 -6.38 -18.26
C THR A 82 -14.82 -7.77 -17.81
N SER A 83 -14.08 -7.88 -16.71
CA SER A 83 -13.33 -9.10 -16.39
C SER A 83 -13.70 -9.74 -15.06
N LEU A 84 -14.37 -9.00 -14.15
CA LEU A 84 -14.67 -9.49 -12.81
C LEU A 84 -16.15 -9.87 -12.65
N PRO A 85 -16.46 -10.91 -11.85
CA PRO A 85 -17.84 -11.20 -11.46
C PRO A 85 -18.50 -10.02 -10.75
N PRO A 86 -19.81 -9.75 -10.94
CA PRO A 86 -20.48 -8.60 -10.35
C PRO A 86 -20.31 -8.44 -8.82
N PRO A 87 -20.36 -9.51 -8.00
CA PRO A 87 -20.14 -9.37 -6.56
C PRO A 87 -18.72 -8.88 -6.20
N VAL A 88 -17.71 -9.31 -6.96
CA VAL A 88 -16.31 -8.90 -6.75
C VAL A 88 -16.11 -7.45 -7.19
N SER A 89 -16.70 -7.07 -8.33
CA SER A 89 -16.65 -5.70 -8.85
C SER A 89 -17.27 -4.70 -7.87
N ALA A 90 -18.49 -4.98 -7.38
CA ALA A 90 -19.17 -4.13 -6.40
C ALA A 90 -18.37 -3.97 -5.08
N MET A 91 -17.69 -5.03 -4.63
CA MET A 91 -16.84 -4.97 -3.45
C MET A 91 -15.60 -4.11 -3.69
N LEU A 92 -14.93 -4.26 -4.84
CA LEU A 92 -13.78 -3.42 -5.19
C LEU A 92 -14.15 -1.95 -5.34
N GLU A 93 -15.32 -1.63 -5.89
CA GLU A 93 -15.83 -0.26 -5.91
C GLU A 93 -16.06 0.30 -4.50
N ALA A 94 -16.56 -0.53 -3.58
CA ALA A 94 -16.71 -0.12 -2.18
C ALA A 94 -15.35 0.12 -1.51
N LEU A 95 -14.35 -0.72 -1.81
CA LEU A 95 -12.98 -0.50 -1.34
C LEU A 95 -12.31 0.73 -1.98
N ASP A 96 -12.57 1.04 -3.27
CA ASP A 96 -12.07 2.25 -3.93
C ASP A 96 -12.59 3.50 -3.21
N ARG A 97 -13.88 3.53 -2.87
CA ARG A 97 -14.48 4.63 -2.09
C ARG A 97 -13.85 4.75 -0.71
N ALA A 98 -13.75 3.64 0.03
CA ALA A 98 -13.11 3.64 1.35
C ALA A 98 -11.63 4.06 1.30
N TRP A 99 -10.93 3.72 0.21
CA TRP A 99 -9.57 4.15 -0.03
C TRP A 99 -9.48 5.66 -0.21
N HIS A 100 -10.34 6.26 -1.04
CA HIS A 100 -10.35 7.70 -1.29
C HIS A 100 -10.60 8.52 -0.02
N GLU A 101 -11.44 8.00 0.89
CA GLU A 101 -11.75 8.68 2.15
C GLU A 101 -10.56 8.69 3.13
N ARG A 102 -9.73 7.64 3.14
CA ARG A 102 -8.73 7.41 4.21
C ARG A 102 -7.29 7.52 3.78
N TYR A 103 -7.00 7.21 2.51
CA TYR A 103 -5.65 6.91 2.04
C TYR A 103 -5.24 7.69 0.79
N ARG A 104 -6.08 8.60 0.29
CA ARG A 104 -5.82 9.36 -0.95
C ARG A 104 -4.48 10.10 -1.00
N ASP A 105 -3.95 10.47 0.17
CA ASP A 105 -2.71 11.24 0.30
C ASP A 105 -1.49 10.34 0.57
N ASP A 106 -1.63 9.00 0.61
CA ASP A 106 -0.50 8.08 0.77
C ASP A 106 0.24 7.90 -0.56
N PRO A 107 1.52 8.32 -0.68
CA PRO A 107 2.24 8.28 -1.94
C PRO A 107 2.90 6.93 -2.24
N ARG A 108 2.77 5.94 -1.34
CA ARG A 108 3.54 4.69 -1.41
C ARG A 108 2.84 3.66 -2.28
N VAL A 109 3.53 3.15 -3.29
CA VAL A 109 3.07 1.93 -4.00
C VAL A 109 3.65 0.70 -3.32
N VAL A 110 2.91 -0.40 -3.36
CA VAL A 110 3.40 -1.72 -2.96
C VAL A 110 4.28 -2.27 -4.09
N GLY A 111 5.54 -2.56 -3.77
CA GLY A 111 6.47 -3.29 -4.64
C GLY A 111 6.36 -4.79 -4.44
N GLU A 112 7.48 -5.43 -4.10
CA GLU A 112 7.49 -6.84 -3.70
C GLU A 112 6.65 -7.06 -2.44
N TRP A 113 5.91 -8.18 -2.43
CA TRP A 113 5.11 -8.57 -1.27
C TRP A 113 5.08 -10.10 -1.12
N SER A 114 4.86 -10.55 0.11
CA SER A 114 4.69 -11.95 0.44
C SER A 114 3.64 -12.13 1.52
N PHE A 115 2.83 -13.17 1.40
CA PHE A 115 1.82 -13.53 2.39
C PHE A 115 2.00 -14.96 2.89
N SER A 116 1.92 -15.09 4.20
CA SER A 116 2.03 -16.33 4.95
C SER A 116 1.15 -16.27 6.20
N THR A 117 0.96 -17.40 6.87
CA THR A 117 0.39 -17.49 8.21
C THR A 117 1.49 -17.80 9.21
N ASP A 118 1.47 -17.19 10.39
CA ASP A 118 2.40 -17.54 11.47
C ASP A 118 2.00 -18.85 12.16
N GLU A 119 2.80 -19.29 13.15
CA GLU A 119 2.55 -20.51 13.93
C GLU A 119 1.23 -20.47 14.72
N ALA A 120 0.69 -19.28 14.98
CA ALA A 120 -0.59 -19.07 15.64
C ALA A 120 -1.76 -18.98 14.63
N GLY A 121 -1.50 -19.15 13.32
CA GLY A 121 -2.49 -19.00 12.25
C GLY A 121 -2.81 -17.54 11.89
N GLY A 122 -2.05 -16.58 12.41
CA GLY A 122 -2.23 -15.16 12.15
C GLY A 122 -1.70 -14.75 10.77
N PRO A 123 -2.40 -13.86 10.04
CA PRO A 123 -1.96 -13.38 8.73
C PRO A 123 -0.68 -12.53 8.86
N THR A 124 0.35 -12.90 8.10
CA THR A 124 1.61 -12.16 8.00
C THR A 124 1.80 -11.67 6.56
N LEU A 125 1.63 -10.37 6.36
CA LEU A 125 1.91 -9.67 5.11
C LEU A 125 3.17 -8.82 5.24
N VAL A 126 4.10 -9.00 4.30
CA VAL A 126 5.27 -8.14 4.11
C VAL A 126 5.11 -7.42 2.78
N CYS A 127 5.32 -6.11 2.78
CA CYS A 127 5.28 -5.26 1.58
C CYS A 127 6.50 -4.34 1.57
N THR A 128 7.15 -4.24 0.42
CA THR A 128 8.10 -3.15 0.14
C THR A 128 7.30 -1.92 -0.26
N ALA A 129 7.57 -0.78 0.38
CA ALA A 129 6.97 0.50 0.01
C ALA A 129 7.91 1.25 -0.93
N LEU A 130 7.40 1.65 -2.10
CA LEU A 130 8.18 2.38 -3.10
C LEU A 130 7.62 3.80 -3.29
N LEU A 131 8.52 4.71 -3.63
CA LEU A 131 8.23 6.08 -4.06
C LEU A 131 8.79 6.26 -5.49
N PRO A 132 8.32 7.28 -6.24
CA PRO A 132 8.89 7.57 -7.55
C PRO A 132 10.36 7.94 -7.42
N ARG A 133 11.12 7.76 -8.50
CA ARG A 133 12.53 8.16 -8.54
C ARG A 133 12.65 9.66 -8.30
N GLY A 134 13.63 10.07 -7.51
CA GLY A 134 13.84 11.47 -7.15
C GLY A 134 12.89 12.01 -6.07
N VAL A 135 11.96 11.18 -5.57
CA VAL A 135 11.09 11.52 -4.44
C VAL A 135 11.64 10.89 -3.17
N THR A 136 11.69 11.66 -2.08
CA THR A 136 12.17 11.19 -0.78
C THR A 136 11.17 11.48 0.34
N PRO A 137 11.07 10.63 1.38
CA PRO A 137 10.23 10.91 2.53
C PRO A 137 10.71 12.16 3.27
N SER A 138 9.77 13.03 3.65
CA SER A 138 10.06 14.13 4.57
C SER A 138 10.43 13.59 5.97
N ALA A 139 11.38 14.26 6.62
CA ALA A 139 11.89 13.91 7.95
C ALA A 139 10.79 13.84 9.03
N ASP A 140 9.71 14.61 8.86
CA ASP A 140 8.57 14.63 9.78
C ASP A 140 7.75 13.32 9.78
N GLY A 141 7.82 12.54 8.68
CA GLY A 141 7.21 11.21 8.60
C GLY A 141 8.11 10.09 9.15
N ALA A 142 9.42 10.23 8.99
CA ALA A 142 10.41 9.19 9.33
C ALA A 142 10.55 8.98 10.86
N ARG A 143 10.51 10.04 11.66
CA ARG A 143 10.67 9.97 13.14
C ARG A 143 9.57 9.17 13.85
N ALA A 144 8.38 9.04 13.27
CA ALA A 144 7.24 8.36 13.88
C ALA A 144 7.22 6.83 13.63
N ALA A 145 7.93 6.34 12.62
CA ALA A 145 8.05 4.91 12.32
C ALA A 145 9.13 4.24 13.20
N ASP A 146 10.26 4.91 13.41
CA ASP A 146 11.40 4.34 14.15
C ASP A 146 11.17 4.24 15.67
N ALA A 147 10.41 5.19 16.24
CA ALA A 147 10.11 5.22 17.68
C ALA A 147 9.26 4.04 18.17
N ARG A 148 8.57 3.31 17.27
CA ARG A 148 7.76 2.13 17.63
C ARG A 148 8.51 0.80 17.53
N THR A 149 9.61 0.73 16.78
CA THR A 149 10.43 -0.49 16.69
C THR A 149 11.29 -0.68 17.94
N THR A 150 11.76 0.41 18.53
CA THR A 150 12.61 0.37 19.74
C THR A 150 11.86 0.04 21.02
N LYS A 151 10.54 0.29 21.09
CA LYS A 151 9.76 0.06 22.33
C LYS A 151 9.29 -1.39 22.55
N LYS A 152 9.31 -2.25 21.52
CA LYS A 152 8.86 -3.66 21.64
C LYS A 152 9.97 -4.63 22.09
N GLY A 153 11.24 -4.17 22.16
CA GLY A 153 12.39 -5.00 22.55
C GLY A 153 12.80 -4.94 24.03
N ALA A 154 12.28 -4.00 24.83
CA ALA A 154 12.82 -3.70 26.16
C ALA A 154 12.09 -4.37 27.36
N ALA A 155 11.08 -5.22 27.13
CA ALA A 155 10.28 -5.80 28.22
C ALA A 155 10.31 -7.34 28.26
N ARG A 156 11.50 -7.97 28.13
CA ARG A 156 11.72 -9.37 28.52
C ARG A 156 13.15 -9.58 29.03
N ARG A 157 13.49 -8.97 30.17
CA ARG A 157 14.58 -9.46 31.01
C ARG A 157 14.32 -9.08 32.46
N GLY A 158 14.03 -10.10 33.26
CA GLY A 158 13.69 -9.98 34.68
C GLY A 158 13.02 -11.26 35.15
N LYS A 159 13.77 -12.37 35.12
CA LYS A 159 13.38 -13.66 35.68
C LYS A 159 14.29 -13.91 36.88
N LYS A 160 13.65 -14.40 37.96
CA LYS A 160 14.14 -14.80 39.28
C LYS A 160 14.26 -13.70 40.31
#